data_AF-A0A6V8LNN6-F1
#
_entry.id   AF-A0A6V8LNN6-F1
#
_cell.length_a   1.000
_cell.length_b   1.000
_cell.length_c   1.000
_cell.angle_alpha   90.00
_cell.angle_beta   90.00
_cell.angle_gamma   90.00
#
_symmetry.space_group_name_H-M   'P 1'
#
loop_
_entity.id
_entity.type
_entity.pdbx_description
1 polymer ?
#
loop_
_entity_poly.entity_id
_entity_poly.type
_entity_poly.pdbx_seq_one_letter_code
_entity_poly.pdbx_strand_id
1 'polypeptide(L)'
;MFQKRLLVCFVSLVLLAGLALASDGPTYLPPGQPDLIRLLPPPPSAVQSVAEINELLTLQHSRTQDQAAFAREDAERSPLRFADVLGAGFRKDALPLTLTLFKHVLKDSNTVLDAAKKHWDRPRPFKLSESLRPCLDRPVSASYPSGHSTYGHLAAILLSWAVPEKAPELFARGDLFARQRLVGGVHYPSDVEAGKLCAVAIAQVMSQNPRFREEFAKARIEIRTALGLP
;
A
#
# COMPACT_ATOMS: atom_id res chain seq x y z
N MET A 1 -13.21 20.08 -62.65
CA MET A 1 -12.73 19.99 -61.26
C MET A 1 -13.77 19.24 -60.43
N PHE A 2 -13.54 17.95 -60.17
CA PHE A 2 -14.43 17.12 -59.34
C PHE A 2 -14.03 17.28 -57.87
N GLN A 3 -14.91 17.85 -57.04
CA GLN A 3 -14.73 17.87 -55.58
C GLN A 3 -15.18 16.51 -55.00
N LYS A 4 -14.21 15.74 -54.49
CA LYS A 4 -14.47 14.52 -53.70
C LYS A 4 -14.93 14.94 -52.30
N ARG A 5 -16.15 14.56 -51.91
CA ARG A 5 -16.64 14.66 -50.54
C ARG A 5 -15.99 13.55 -49.71
N LEU A 6 -15.23 13.93 -48.68
CA LEU A 6 -14.66 13.00 -47.71
C LEU A 6 -15.72 12.73 -46.63
N LEU A 7 -16.27 11.51 -46.60
CA LEU A 7 -17.13 11.03 -45.53
C LEU A 7 -16.24 10.62 -44.35
N VAL A 8 -16.22 11.42 -43.28
CA VAL A 8 -15.53 11.07 -42.03
C VAL A 8 -16.48 10.21 -41.21
N CYS A 9 -16.23 8.91 -41.15
CA CYS A 9 -16.91 8.01 -40.22
C CYS A 9 -16.40 8.27 -38.80
N PHE A 10 -17.28 8.80 -37.95
CA PHE A 10 -17.07 8.82 -36.50
C PHE A 10 -17.21 7.39 -35.97
N VAL A 11 -16.09 6.77 -35.60
CA VAL A 11 -16.10 5.52 -34.83
C VAL A 11 -16.36 5.91 -33.37
N SER A 12 -17.59 5.74 -32.91
CA SER A 12 -17.94 5.87 -31.50
C SER A 12 -17.22 4.78 -30.71
N LEU A 13 -16.23 5.18 -29.91
CA LEU A 13 -15.54 4.31 -28.97
C LEU A 13 -16.52 3.95 -27.84
N VAL A 14 -17.12 2.77 -27.89
CA VAL A 14 -17.91 2.24 -26.77
C VAL A 14 -16.94 1.90 -25.65
N LEU A 15 -16.92 2.71 -24.58
CA LEU A 15 -16.32 2.33 -23.31
C LEU A 15 -17.05 1.09 -22.80
N LEU A 16 -16.40 -0.08 -22.83
CA LEU A 16 -16.82 -1.21 -22.01
C LEU A 16 -16.62 -0.82 -20.55
N ALA A 17 -17.68 -0.34 -19.90
CA ALA A 17 -17.80 -0.38 -18.46
C ALA A 17 -17.76 -1.87 -18.06
N GLY A 18 -16.64 -2.31 -17.48
CA GLY A 18 -16.51 -3.66 -16.94
C GLY A 18 -17.66 -3.95 -15.98
N LEU A 19 -18.26 -5.14 -16.07
CA LEU A 19 -19.23 -5.61 -15.10
C LEU A 19 -18.63 -5.47 -13.70
N ALA A 20 -19.17 -4.54 -12.92
CA ALA A 20 -18.96 -4.51 -11.50
C ALA A 20 -19.58 -5.80 -10.94
N LEU A 21 -18.74 -6.80 -10.65
CA LEU A 21 -19.13 -7.88 -9.77
C LEU A 21 -19.35 -7.26 -8.39
N ALA A 22 -20.59 -6.82 -8.12
CA ALA A 22 -21.02 -6.46 -6.79
C ALA A 22 -20.93 -7.72 -5.95
N SER A 23 -19.86 -7.86 -5.16
CA SER A 23 -19.81 -8.92 -4.15
C SER A 23 -20.48 -8.40 -2.89
N ASP A 24 -21.65 -8.94 -2.55
CA ASP A 24 -22.29 -8.81 -1.22
C ASP A 24 -21.55 -9.63 -0.14
N GLY A 25 -20.26 -9.94 -0.38
CA GLY A 25 -19.43 -10.74 0.50
C GLY A 25 -18.88 -9.97 1.70
N PRO A 26 -18.32 -10.67 2.70
CA PRO A 26 -17.76 -10.05 3.90
C PRO A 26 -16.46 -9.27 3.64
N THR A 27 -15.91 -9.32 2.43
CA THR A 27 -14.65 -8.68 2.00
C THR A 27 -14.88 -7.71 0.85
N TYR A 28 -14.06 -6.67 0.74
CA TYR A 28 -14.00 -5.75 -0.39
C TYR A 28 -13.34 -6.38 -1.61
N LEU A 29 -12.37 -7.27 -1.39
CA LEU A 29 -11.65 -7.95 -2.45
C LEU A 29 -12.35 -9.27 -2.83
N PRO A 30 -12.59 -9.53 -4.13
CA PRO A 30 -13.05 -10.83 -4.58
C PRO A 30 -11.99 -11.93 -4.37
N PRO A 31 -12.42 -13.20 -4.32
CA PRO A 31 -11.68 -14.40 -4.62
C PRO A 31 -10.29 -14.30 -5.24
N GLY A 32 -9.18 -14.13 -4.49
CA GLY A 32 -7.84 -14.11 -5.10
C GLY A 32 -7.55 -12.93 -6.04
N GLN A 33 -8.34 -11.85 -5.96
CA GLN A 33 -8.15 -10.63 -6.74
C GLN A 33 -7.74 -9.45 -5.85
N PRO A 34 -6.80 -8.59 -6.28
CA PRO A 34 -5.99 -8.74 -7.50
C PRO A 34 -5.05 -9.95 -7.44
N ASP A 35 -4.82 -10.61 -8.58
CA ASP A 35 -3.82 -11.67 -8.71
C ASP A 35 -2.41 -11.05 -8.69
N LEU A 36 -1.87 -10.90 -7.47
CA LEU A 36 -0.56 -10.30 -7.25
C LEU A 36 0.58 -11.14 -7.86
N ILE A 37 0.42 -12.46 -7.98
CA ILE A 37 1.42 -13.36 -8.56
C ILE A 37 1.62 -13.04 -10.04
N ARG A 38 0.53 -12.76 -10.75
CA ARG A 38 0.58 -12.36 -12.16
C ARG A 38 0.96 -10.90 -12.37
N LEU A 39 0.63 -10.03 -11.43
CA LEU A 39 0.85 -8.59 -11.56
C LEU A 39 2.31 -8.18 -11.30
N LEU A 40 2.96 -8.79 -10.32
CA LEU A 40 4.33 -8.43 -9.97
C LEU A 40 5.35 -9.22 -10.79
N PRO A 41 6.54 -8.64 -11.05
CA PRO A 41 7.68 -9.45 -11.46
C PRO A 41 8.06 -10.43 -10.34
N PRO A 42 8.77 -11.54 -10.66
CA PRO A 42 9.38 -12.37 -9.62
C PRO A 42 10.38 -11.55 -8.79
N PRO A 43 10.66 -11.96 -7.54
CA PRO A 43 11.68 -11.30 -6.73
C PRO A 43 13.04 -11.35 -7.45
N PRO A 44 13.92 -10.36 -7.20
CA PRO A 44 15.26 -10.35 -7.78
C PRO A 44 16.05 -11.63 -7.47
N SER A 45 16.99 -11.95 -8.36
CA SER A 45 17.91 -13.09 -8.21
C SER A 45 18.73 -13.01 -6.92
N ALA A 46 19.40 -14.11 -6.56
CA ALA A 46 20.31 -14.15 -5.42
C ALA A 46 21.42 -13.09 -5.50
N VAL A 47 22.01 -12.89 -6.69
CA VAL A 47 23.06 -11.88 -6.91
C VAL A 47 22.54 -10.47 -6.64
N GLN A 48 21.34 -10.15 -7.15
CA GLN A 48 20.70 -8.85 -6.89
C GLN A 48 20.32 -8.69 -5.41
N SER A 49 19.87 -9.77 -4.76
CA SER A 49 19.54 -9.75 -3.33
C SER A 49 20.78 -9.44 -2.46
N VAL A 50 21.98 -9.87 -2.86
CA VAL A 50 23.23 -9.49 -2.17
C VAL A 50 23.51 -7.99 -2.30
N ALA A 51 23.31 -7.41 -3.49
CA ALA A 51 23.47 -5.97 -3.68
C ALA A 51 22.49 -5.17 -2.80
N GLU A 52 21.23 -5.62 -2.73
CA GLU A 52 20.23 -5.02 -1.85
C GLU A 52 20.58 -5.14 -0.36
N ILE A 53 21.19 -6.26 0.07
CA ILE A 53 21.67 -6.41 1.46
C ILE A 53 22.78 -5.39 1.77
N ASN A 54 23.68 -5.10 0.82
CA ASN A 54 24.74 -4.10 1.02
C ASN A 54 24.17 -2.68 1.21
N GLU A 55 23.07 -2.35 0.53
CA GLU A 55 22.34 -1.11 0.78
C GLU A 55 21.77 -1.07 2.21
N LEU A 56 21.17 -2.18 2.66
CA LEU A 56 20.65 -2.28 4.03
C LEU A 56 21.74 -2.19 5.10
N LEU A 57 22.92 -2.77 4.86
CA LEU A 57 24.08 -2.64 5.76
C LEU A 57 24.56 -1.18 5.83
N THR A 58 24.56 -0.46 4.71
CA THR A 58 24.89 0.96 4.66
C THR A 58 23.88 1.79 5.46
N LEU A 59 22.57 1.51 5.31
CA LEU A 59 21.52 2.14 6.11
C LEU A 59 21.69 1.80 7.60
N GLN A 60 22.00 0.56 7.95
CA GLN A 60 22.22 0.14 9.33
C GLN A 60 23.38 0.90 10.00
N HIS A 61 24.49 1.09 9.29
CA HIS A 61 25.66 1.81 9.82
C HIS A 61 25.40 3.30 10.04
N SER A 62 24.53 3.91 9.24
CA SER A 62 24.19 5.34 9.34
C SER A 62 22.95 5.63 10.16
N ARG A 63 22.14 4.61 10.51
CA ARG A 63 20.88 4.76 11.24
C ARG A 63 21.09 5.29 12.64
N THR A 64 20.46 6.42 12.97
CA THR A 64 20.44 6.97 14.33
C THR A 64 19.45 6.25 15.24
N GLN A 65 19.53 6.48 16.55
CA GLN A 65 18.54 5.95 17.50
C GLN A 65 17.14 6.47 17.22
N ASP A 66 17.00 7.75 16.84
CA ASP A 66 15.71 8.36 16.50
C ASP A 66 15.11 7.75 15.24
N GLN A 67 15.92 7.50 14.21
CA GLN A 67 15.45 6.79 13.00
C GLN A 67 15.01 5.36 13.32
N ALA A 68 15.72 4.68 14.23
CA ALA A 68 15.31 3.35 14.68
C ALA A 68 14.01 3.40 15.50
N ALA A 69 13.81 4.42 16.33
CA ALA A 69 12.59 4.64 17.09
C ALA A 69 11.40 4.93 16.16
N PHE A 70 11.57 5.82 15.20
CA PHE A 70 10.57 6.13 14.20
C PHE A 70 10.19 4.91 13.36
N ALA A 71 11.17 4.08 12.99
CA ALA A 71 10.90 2.82 12.30
C ALA A 71 10.09 1.83 13.16
N ARG A 72 10.28 1.81 14.49
CA ARG A 72 9.49 0.98 15.42
C ARG A 72 8.06 1.48 15.53
N GLU A 73 7.84 2.78 15.54
CA GLU A 73 6.47 3.33 15.52
C GLU A 73 5.75 3.00 14.21
N ASP A 74 6.42 3.15 13.06
CA ASP A 74 5.88 2.78 11.74
C ASP A 74 5.83 1.25 11.51
N ALA A 75 6.19 0.43 12.51
CA ALA A 75 5.85 -0.98 12.50
C ALA A 75 4.35 -1.21 12.74
N GLU A 76 3.64 -0.25 13.37
CA GLU A 76 2.21 -0.27 13.54
C GLU A 76 1.49 0.07 12.22
N ARG A 77 0.66 -0.87 11.72
CA ARG A 77 -0.20 -0.64 10.55
C ARG A 77 -1.51 0.02 10.96
N SER A 78 -1.45 1.33 11.20
CA SER A 78 -2.59 2.17 11.62
C SER A 78 -2.68 3.45 10.77
N PRO A 79 -3.88 3.91 10.36
CA PRO A 79 -3.99 5.16 9.61
C PRO A 79 -3.56 6.36 10.46
N LEU A 80 -3.59 6.25 11.79
CA LEU A 80 -3.16 7.30 12.71
C LEU A 80 -1.65 7.63 12.59
N ARG A 81 -0.85 6.78 11.92
CA ARG A 81 0.54 7.10 11.60
C ARG A 81 0.70 8.25 10.59
N PHE A 82 -0.40 8.69 9.98
CA PHE A 82 -0.48 9.86 9.09
C PHE A 82 -0.99 11.13 9.79
N ALA A 83 -1.18 11.10 11.12
CA ALA A 83 -1.60 12.27 11.89
C ALA A 83 -0.57 13.41 11.88
N ASP A 84 0.70 13.10 11.62
CA ASP A 84 1.77 14.08 11.37
C ASP A 84 1.54 14.91 10.10
N VAL A 85 0.83 14.36 9.11
CA VAL A 85 0.40 15.09 7.89
C VAL A 85 -0.97 15.74 8.07
N LEU A 86 -1.92 15.02 8.67
CA LEU A 86 -3.33 15.42 8.74
C LEU A 86 -3.64 16.34 9.93
N GLY A 87 -2.77 16.39 10.94
CA GLY A 87 -2.89 17.28 12.08
C GLY A 87 -3.67 16.69 13.26
N ALA A 88 -3.76 17.47 14.34
CA ALA A 88 -4.25 17.03 15.65
C ALA A 88 -5.70 16.52 15.68
N GLY A 89 -6.53 16.93 14.71
CA GLY A 89 -7.89 16.41 14.55
C GLY A 89 -7.93 14.94 14.13
N PHE A 90 -6.87 14.42 13.50
CA PHE A 90 -6.77 13.05 13.04
C PHE A 90 -6.37 12.09 14.18
N ARG A 91 -7.30 11.88 15.13
CA ARG A 91 -7.06 11.14 16.38
C ARG A 91 -8.08 10.03 16.59
N LYS A 92 -7.68 9.01 17.35
CA LYS A 92 -8.41 7.74 17.50
C LYS A 92 -9.89 7.90 17.86
N ASP A 93 -10.21 8.77 18.82
CA ASP A 93 -11.56 8.95 19.35
C ASP A 93 -12.47 9.79 18.45
N ALA A 94 -11.91 10.47 17.45
CA ALA A 94 -12.66 11.19 16.42
C ALA A 94 -12.94 10.36 15.15
N LEU A 95 -12.37 9.15 15.05
CA LEU A 95 -12.28 8.39 13.80
C LEU A 95 -12.79 6.92 13.86
N PRO A 96 -13.86 6.57 14.59
CA PRO A 96 -14.30 5.18 14.71
C PRO A 96 -14.64 4.50 13.37
N LEU A 97 -15.25 5.21 12.42
CA LEU A 97 -15.61 4.64 11.12
C LEU A 97 -14.37 4.42 10.25
N THR A 98 -13.46 5.39 10.25
CA THR A 98 -12.17 5.31 9.56
C THR A 98 -11.34 4.15 10.08
N LEU A 99 -11.22 3.99 11.40
CA LEU A 99 -10.49 2.86 11.99
C LEU A 99 -11.12 1.51 11.64
N THR A 100 -12.45 1.45 11.58
CA THR A 100 -13.18 0.24 11.17
C THR A 100 -12.94 -0.10 9.69
N LEU A 101 -13.04 0.88 8.80
CA LEU A 101 -12.72 0.75 7.38
C LEU A 101 -11.29 0.23 7.19
N PHE A 102 -10.30 0.85 7.85
CA PHE A 102 -8.90 0.46 7.72
C PHE A 102 -8.62 -0.94 8.28
N LYS A 103 -9.37 -1.39 9.29
CA LYS A 103 -9.32 -2.78 9.77
C LYS A 103 -9.78 -3.78 8.70
N HIS A 104 -10.87 -3.46 7.98
CA HIS A 104 -11.34 -4.28 6.86
C HIS A 104 -10.32 -4.28 5.71
N VAL A 105 -9.84 -3.10 5.30
CA VAL A 105 -8.80 -2.94 4.27
C VAL A 105 -7.54 -3.76 4.60
N LEU A 106 -7.09 -3.70 5.85
CA LEU A 106 -5.91 -4.44 6.30
C LEU A 106 -6.13 -5.96 6.25
N LYS A 107 -7.29 -6.44 6.71
CA LYS A 107 -7.64 -7.86 6.69
C LYS A 107 -7.65 -8.40 5.25
N ASP A 108 -8.31 -7.68 4.36
CA ASP A 108 -8.51 -8.13 2.97
C ASP A 108 -7.20 -8.09 2.18
N SER A 109 -6.43 -7.01 2.31
CA SER A 109 -5.12 -6.90 1.67
C SER A 109 -4.13 -7.98 2.11
N ASN A 110 -4.14 -8.38 3.40
CA ASN A 110 -3.29 -9.48 3.87
C ASN A 110 -3.62 -10.81 3.16
N THR A 111 -4.88 -11.07 2.83
CA THR A 111 -5.29 -12.33 2.19
C THR A 111 -4.61 -12.52 0.83
N VAL A 112 -4.59 -11.49 -0.01
CA VAL A 112 -3.93 -11.56 -1.32
C VAL A 112 -2.41 -11.50 -1.22
N LEU A 113 -1.88 -10.75 -0.24
CA LEU A 113 -0.43 -10.69 0.03
C LEU A 113 0.12 -12.03 0.52
N ASP A 114 -0.62 -12.75 1.36
CA ASP A 114 -0.19 -14.05 1.89
C ASP A 114 -0.11 -15.11 0.79
N ALA A 115 -1.02 -15.08 -0.18
CA ALA A 115 -0.97 -15.94 -1.37
C ALA A 115 0.30 -15.68 -2.20
N ALA A 116 0.60 -14.40 -2.48
CA ALA A 116 1.83 -13.99 -3.16
C ALA A 116 3.10 -14.38 -2.40
N LYS A 117 3.13 -14.13 -1.08
CA LYS A 117 4.24 -14.49 -0.20
C LYS A 117 4.52 -15.98 -0.20
N LYS A 118 3.46 -16.80 -0.13
CA LYS A 118 3.57 -18.26 -0.19
C LYS A 118 4.09 -18.74 -1.54
N HIS A 119 3.74 -18.06 -2.63
CA HIS A 119 4.19 -18.44 -3.97
C HIS A 119 5.69 -18.23 -4.17
N TRP A 120 6.23 -17.06 -3.79
CA TRP A 120 7.65 -16.76 -4.00
C TRP A 120 8.58 -17.17 -2.86
N ASP A 121 8.05 -17.30 -1.64
CA ASP A 121 8.77 -17.72 -0.44
C ASP A 121 10.16 -17.09 -0.24
N ARG A 122 10.30 -15.80 -0.60
CA ARG A 122 11.59 -15.12 -0.55
C ARG A 122 12.08 -15.01 0.91
N PRO A 123 13.30 -15.48 1.25
CA PRO A 123 13.85 -15.32 2.59
C PRO A 123 14.15 -13.86 2.90
N ARG A 124 13.94 -13.45 4.16
CA ARG A 124 14.21 -12.09 4.66
C ARG A 124 15.71 -11.74 4.59
N PRO A 125 16.10 -10.47 4.46
CA PRO A 125 17.50 -10.06 4.37
C PRO A 125 18.37 -10.57 5.52
N PHE A 126 17.89 -10.45 6.76
CA PHE A 126 18.61 -10.89 7.96
C PHE A 126 18.73 -12.43 8.09
N LYS A 127 18.04 -13.21 7.25
CA LYS A 127 18.26 -14.66 7.16
C LYS A 127 19.43 -15.01 6.24
N LEU A 128 19.80 -14.11 5.33
CA LEU A 128 20.90 -14.31 4.38
C LEU A 128 22.20 -13.61 4.81
N SER A 129 22.13 -12.65 5.73
CA SER A 129 23.29 -11.97 6.28
C SER A 129 23.19 -11.82 7.79
N GLU A 130 24.08 -12.50 8.51
CA GLU A 130 24.19 -12.41 9.98
C GLU A 130 24.68 -11.03 10.45
N SER A 131 25.32 -10.26 9.57
CA SER A 131 25.77 -8.89 9.86
C SER A 131 24.60 -7.90 9.90
N LEU A 132 23.46 -8.25 9.30
CA LEU A 132 22.26 -7.42 9.37
C LEU A 132 21.54 -7.65 10.71
N ARG A 133 21.47 -6.59 11.51
CA ARG A 133 20.86 -6.52 12.84
C ARG A 133 19.62 -5.62 12.79
N PRO A 134 18.44 -6.17 12.47
CA PRO A 134 17.19 -5.42 12.46
C PRO A 134 16.94 -4.66 13.76
N CYS A 135 16.39 -3.45 13.66
CA CYS A 135 15.88 -2.70 14.83
C CYS A 135 14.36 -2.88 15.03
N LEU A 136 13.76 -3.76 14.24
CA LEU A 136 12.37 -4.18 14.29
C LEU A 136 12.30 -5.68 14.59
N ASP A 137 11.14 -6.14 15.00
CA ASP A 137 10.88 -7.58 15.16
C ASP A 137 11.15 -8.32 13.86
N ARG A 138 11.76 -9.50 13.98
CA ARG A 138 12.12 -10.38 12.88
C ARG A 138 10.89 -11.16 12.41
N PRO A 139 10.25 -10.81 11.27
CA PRO A 139 9.03 -11.47 10.85
C PRO A 139 9.34 -12.89 10.36
N VAL A 140 8.46 -13.84 10.69
CA VAL A 140 8.61 -15.24 10.25
C VAL A 140 8.18 -15.48 8.81
N SER A 141 7.24 -14.65 8.30
CA SER A 141 6.70 -14.76 6.94
C SER A 141 7.72 -14.38 5.86
N ALA A 142 7.48 -14.85 4.62
CA ALA A 142 8.28 -14.52 3.45
C ALA A 142 8.39 -13.00 3.21
N SER A 143 9.46 -12.57 2.55
CA SER A 143 9.82 -11.17 2.36
C SER A 143 9.01 -10.51 1.24
N TYR A 144 8.80 -11.19 0.11
CA TYR A 144 8.26 -10.58 -1.11
C TYR A 144 6.77 -10.89 -1.33
N PRO A 145 5.92 -9.90 -1.64
CA PRO A 145 6.15 -8.44 -1.54
C PRO A 145 6.05 -7.94 -0.09
N SER A 146 6.42 -6.68 0.18
CA SER A 146 6.31 -6.11 1.53
C SER A 146 4.88 -5.70 1.90
N GLY A 147 4.26 -6.40 2.85
CA GLY A 147 2.93 -6.06 3.35
C GLY A 147 2.85 -4.77 4.16
N HIS A 148 3.93 -4.35 4.83
CA HIS A 148 3.99 -3.03 5.48
C HIS A 148 4.09 -1.91 4.45
N SER A 149 4.88 -2.09 3.38
CA SER A 149 4.92 -1.13 2.26
C SER A 149 3.56 -1.03 1.58
N THR A 150 2.91 -2.18 1.31
CA THR A 150 1.55 -2.21 0.76
C THR A 150 0.58 -1.44 1.66
N TYR A 151 0.62 -1.66 2.96
CA TYR A 151 -0.25 -0.93 3.88
C TYR A 151 0.00 0.59 3.85
N GLY A 152 1.25 1.03 3.99
CA GLY A 152 1.58 2.46 4.03
C GLY A 152 1.16 3.18 2.75
N HIS A 153 1.44 2.59 1.59
CA HIS A 153 1.05 3.20 0.32
C HIS A 153 -0.46 3.12 0.07
N LEU A 154 -1.13 2.04 0.49
CA LEU A 154 -2.58 1.92 0.39
C LEU A 154 -3.29 2.93 1.29
N ALA A 155 -2.78 3.16 2.50
CA ALA A 155 -3.27 4.19 3.39
C ALA A 155 -3.11 5.59 2.77
N ALA A 156 -1.95 5.90 2.19
CA ALA A 156 -1.73 7.15 1.48
C ALA A 156 -2.75 7.35 0.34
N ILE A 157 -3.02 6.32 -0.47
CA ILE A 157 -4.03 6.38 -1.54
C ILE A 157 -5.41 6.71 -0.95
N LEU A 158 -5.89 5.93 0.01
CA LEU A 158 -7.23 6.09 0.57
C LEU A 158 -7.41 7.43 1.29
N LEU A 159 -6.39 7.87 2.04
CA LEU A 159 -6.41 9.17 2.71
C LEU A 159 -6.36 10.32 1.69
N SER A 160 -5.64 10.17 0.58
CA SER A 160 -5.62 11.17 -0.50
C SER A 160 -6.97 11.30 -1.22
N TRP A 161 -7.76 10.23 -1.28
CA TRP A 161 -9.13 10.30 -1.80
C TRP A 161 -10.07 11.02 -0.83
N ALA A 162 -9.79 10.97 0.49
CA ALA A 162 -10.58 11.66 1.50
C ALA A 162 -10.19 13.15 1.63
N VAL A 163 -8.90 13.45 1.54
CA VAL A 163 -8.28 14.77 1.70
C VAL A 163 -7.36 15.05 0.50
N PRO A 164 -7.92 15.29 -0.70
CA PRO A 164 -7.14 15.48 -1.92
C PRO A 164 -6.21 16.70 -1.86
N GLU A 165 -6.52 17.67 -0.99
CA GLU A 165 -5.73 18.88 -0.75
C GLU A 165 -4.37 18.57 -0.09
N LYS A 166 -4.21 17.36 0.47
CA LYS A 166 -2.99 16.85 1.11
C LYS A 166 -2.36 15.68 0.35
N ALA A 167 -2.79 15.42 -0.88
CA ALA A 167 -2.35 14.24 -1.62
C ALA A 167 -0.81 14.15 -1.75
N PRO A 168 -0.06 15.20 -2.15
CA PRO A 168 1.40 15.13 -2.23
C PRO A 168 2.05 14.74 -0.90
N GLU A 169 1.63 15.34 0.21
CA GLU A 169 2.18 15.08 1.54
C GLU A 169 1.82 13.67 2.04
N LEU A 170 0.61 13.20 1.75
CA LEU A 170 0.16 11.85 2.09
C LEU A 170 0.96 10.78 1.33
N PHE A 171 1.21 10.98 0.04
CA PHE A 171 2.06 10.07 -0.74
C PHE A 171 3.51 10.08 -0.24
N ALA A 172 4.07 11.25 0.04
CA ALA A 172 5.41 11.36 0.63
C ALA A 172 5.50 10.64 1.99
N ARG A 173 4.45 10.74 2.82
CA ARG A 173 4.38 10.03 4.11
C ARG A 173 4.23 8.52 3.94
N GLY A 174 3.48 8.07 2.94
CA GLY A 174 3.36 6.66 2.56
C GLY A 174 4.71 6.07 2.10
N ASP A 175 5.47 6.81 1.32
CA ASP A 175 6.84 6.44 0.93
C ASP A 175 7.78 6.38 2.12
N LEU A 176 7.68 7.35 3.04
CA LEU A 176 8.45 7.35 4.28
C LEU A 176 8.11 6.13 5.15
N PHE A 177 6.82 5.80 5.30
CA PHE A 177 6.35 4.61 6.03
C PHE A 177 6.94 3.33 5.45
N ALA A 178 6.89 3.19 4.13
CA ALA A 178 7.44 2.05 3.41
C ALA A 178 8.97 1.95 3.59
N ARG A 179 9.68 3.08 3.51
CA ARG A 179 11.13 3.19 3.72
C ARG A 179 11.56 2.73 5.12
N GLN A 180 10.71 2.87 6.14
CA GLN A 180 11.04 2.39 7.49
C GLN A 180 11.31 0.88 7.55
N ARG A 181 10.86 0.10 6.57
CA ARG A 181 11.20 -1.33 6.48
C ARG A 181 12.63 -1.59 6.03
N LEU A 182 13.23 -0.66 5.28
CA LEU A 182 14.64 -0.68 4.90
C LEU A 182 15.51 -0.21 6.07
N VAL A 183 15.12 0.91 6.70
CA VAL A 183 15.75 1.39 7.95
C VAL A 183 15.73 0.29 9.01
N GLY A 184 14.63 -0.47 9.09
CA GLY A 184 14.47 -1.60 9.97
C GLY A 184 15.28 -2.85 9.62
N GLY A 185 15.81 -2.97 8.39
CA GLY A 185 16.59 -4.12 7.92
C GLY A 185 15.78 -5.41 7.73
N VAL A 186 14.47 -5.32 7.49
CA VAL A 186 13.55 -6.48 7.46
C VAL A 186 12.95 -6.76 6.09
N HIS A 187 13.18 -5.89 5.12
CA HIS A 187 12.77 -6.03 3.72
C HIS A 187 13.87 -5.53 2.79
N TYR A 188 13.92 -6.08 1.59
CA TYR A 188 14.75 -5.55 0.51
C TYR A 188 14.06 -4.33 -0.15
N PRO A 189 14.81 -3.40 -0.77
CA PRO A 189 14.24 -2.32 -1.59
C PRO A 189 13.20 -2.80 -2.60
N SER A 190 13.46 -3.90 -3.31
CA SER A 190 12.52 -4.51 -4.26
C SER A 190 11.23 -5.04 -3.61
N ASP A 191 11.27 -5.55 -2.38
CA ASP A 191 10.04 -5.93 -1.66
C ASP A 191 9.17 -4.70 -1.38
N VAL A 192 9.82 -3.58 -1.04
CA VAL A 192 9.16 -2.32 -0.73
C VAL A 192 8.49 -1.76 -1.98
N GLU A 193 9.19 -1.69 -3.10
CA GLU A 193 8.63 -1.22 -4.37
C GLU A 193 7.50 -2.12 -4.88
N ALA A 194 7.66 -3.45 -4.81
CA ALA A 194 6.57 -4.37 -5.13
C ALA A 194 5.35 -4.18 -4.21
N GLY A 195 5.58 -3.88 -2.93
CA GLY A 195 4.52 -3.57 -1.99
C GLY A 195 3.70 -2.34 -2.40
N LYS A 196 4.34 -1.29 -2.93
CA LYS A 196 3.65 -0.08 -3.45
C LYS A 196 2.80 -0.41 -4.67
N LEU A 197 3.30 -1.24 -5.59
CA LEU A 197 2.52 -1.73 -6.73
C LEU A 197 1.28 -2.54 -6.28
N CYS A 198 1.43 -3.41 -5.28
CA CYS A 198 0.29 -4.12 -4.69
C CYS A 198 -0.76 -3.15 -4.16
N ALA A 199 -0.34 -2.06 -3.50
CA ALA A 199 -1.27 -1.10 -2.93
C ALA A 199 -2.14 -0.44 -4.00
N VAL A 200 -1.55 -0.06 -5.13
CA VAL A 200 -2.29 0.51 -6.27
C VAL A 200 -3.32 -0.49 -6.82
N ALA A 201 -2.91 -1.74 -7.05
CA ALA A 201 -3.80 -2.78 -7.57
C ALA A 201 -4.94 -3.09 -6.59
N ILE A 202 -4.61 -3.21 -5.30
CA ILE A 202 -5.58 -3.50 -4.23
C ILE A 202 -6.58 -2.35 -4.09
N ALA A 203 -6.12 -1.09 -4.08
CA ALA A 203 -6.98 0.09 -4.05
C ALA A 203 -7.93 0.12 -5.26
N GLN A 204 -7.42 -0.20 -6.45
CA GLN A 204 -8.22 -0.22 -7.67
C GLN A 204 -9.32 -1.29 -7.62
N VAL A 205 -9.02 -2.51 -7.16
CA VAL A 205 -10.01 -3.58 -7.08
C VAL A 205 -11.04 -3.29 -5.98
N MET A 206 -10.60 -2.87 -4.79
CA MET A 206 -11.53 -2.61 -3.68
C MET A 206 -12.49 -1.45 -3.98
N SER A 207 -12.04 -0.44 -4.74
CA SER A 207 -12.88 0.73 -5.06
C SER A 207 -14.12 0.40 -5.90
N GLN A 208 -14.12 -0.77 -6.57
CA GLN A 208 -15.28 -1.25 -7.32
C GLN A 208 -16.36 -1.86 -6.41
N ASN A 209 -15.99 -2.30 -5.21
CA ASN A 209 -16.90 -2.93 -4.28
C ASN A 209 -17.92 -1.92 -3.72
N PRO A 210 -19.25 -2.16 -3.82
CA PRO A 210 -20.27 -1.24 -3.32
C PRO A 210 -20.18 -0.97 -1.82
N ARG A 211 -19.92 -2.01 -1.02
CA ARG A 211 -19.77 -1.88 0.43
C ARG A 211 -18.55 -1.05 0.80
N PHE A 212 -17.42 -1.25 0.11
CA PHE A 212 -16.26 -0.38 0.28
C PHE A 212 -16.61 1.09 0.01
N ARG A 213 -17.30 1.37 -1.11
CA ARG A 213 -17.68 2.75 -1.49
C ARG A 213 -18.57 3.39 -0.43
N GLU A 214 -19.53 2.65 0.12
CA GLU A 214 -20.41 3.13 1.18
C GLU A 214 -19.64 3.42 2.48
N GLU A 215 -18.84 2.46 2.96
CA GLU A 215 -18.05 2.63 4.19
C GLU A 215 -17.00 3.74 4.03
N PHE A 216 -16.36 3.83 2.85
CA PHE A 216 -15.41 4.89 2.52
C PHE A 216 -16.07 6.27 2.48
N ALA A 217 -17.27 6.40 1.90
CA ALA A 217 -17.99 7.67 1.88
C ALA A 217 -18.28 8.19 3.30
N LYS A 218 -18.70 7.29 4.21
CA LYS A 218 -18.92 7.63 5.63
C LYS A 218 -17.61 8.02 6.33
N ALA A 219 -16.55 7.23 6.14
CA ALA A 219 -15.23 7.54 6.69
C ALA A 219 -14.67 8.87 6.16
N ARG A 220 -14.88 9.18 4.87
CA ARG A 220 -14.46 10.47 4.29
C ARG A 220 -15.15 11.65 4.97
N ILE A 221 -16.47 11.58 5.20
CA ILE A 221 -17.19 12.62 5.94
C ILE A 221 -16.64 12.77 7.36
N GLU A 222 -16.40 11.66 8.06
CA GLU A 222 -15.83 11.64 9.41
C GLU A 222 -14.44 12.29 9.45
N ILE A 223 -13.53 11.90 8.55
CA ILE A 223 -12.18 12.47 8.42
C ILE A 223 -12.28 13.98 8.20
N ARG A 224 -13.07 14.42 7.22
CA ARG A 224 -13.17 15.84 6.88
C ARG A 224 -13.77 16.66 8.03
N THR A 225 -14.79 16.13 8.69
CA THR A 225 -15.37 16.74 9.89
C THR A 225 -14.34 16.87 11.01
N ALA A 226 -13.57 15.81 11.30
CA ALA A 226 -12.54 15.81 12.33
C ALA A 226 -11.41 16.82 12.04
N LEU A 227 -11.18 17.13 10.76
CA LEU A 227 -10.18 18.09 10.29
C LEU A 227 -10.74 19.52 10.08
N GLY A 228 -12.04 19.74 10.30
CA GLY A 228 -12.67 21.04 10.03
C GLY A 228 -12.70 21.41 8.55
N LEU A 229 -12.71 20.41 7.66
CA LEU A 229 -12.77 20.56 6.21
C LEU A 229 -14.23 20.44 5.71
N PRO A 230 -14.59 21.16 4.62
CA PRO A 230 -15.94 21.14 4.06
C PRO A 230 -16.32 19.79 3.43
#